data_AF-G7GW40-F1
#
_entry.id   AF-G7GW40-F1
#
_cell.length_a   1.000
_cell.length_b   1.000
_cell.length_c   1.000
_cell.angle_alpha   90.00
_cell.angle_beta   90.00
_cell.angle_gamma   90.00
#
_symmetry.space_group_name_H-M   'P 1'
#
loop_
_entity.id
_entity.type
_entity.pdbx_description
1 polymer ?
#
loop_
_entity_poly.entity_id
_entity_poly.type
_entity_poly.pdbx_seq_one_letter_code
_entity_poly.pdbx_strand_id
1 'polypeptide(L)'
;MTIDESRQIAIAKAYVDALVSHDPSEVSLHPDCTRLEFGVRTGRNGAHIARSLARGPQFRTIHAVSGFEATVDHHTVTTRYLVHVQPRFLGLAAEVRESFLIDEDGRIRTIVAKFGRPRKASR
;
A
#
# COMPACT_ATOMS: atom_id res chain seq x y z
N MET A 1 -20.76 13.53 -4.23
CA MET A 1 -20.36 12.91 -5.52
C MET A 1 -19.66 11.62 -5.14
N THR A 2 -20.20 10.46 -5.49
CA THR A 2 -19.54 9.19 -5.21
C THR A 2 -18.38 9.02 -6.19
N ILE A 3 -17.18 8.72 -5.68
CA ILE A 3 -16.01 8.41 -6.49
C ILE A 3 -16.19 7.06 -7.17
N ASP A 4 -15.92 7.02 -8.47
CA ASP A 4 -16.01 5.80 -9.26
C ASP A 4 -14.88 4.79 -8.93
N GLU A 5 -15.06 3.55 -9.38
CA GLU A 5 -14.12 2.46 -9.16
C GLU A 5 -12.72 2.75 -9.72
N SER A 6 -12.63 3.40 -10.87
CA SER A 6 -11.35 3.73 -11.51
C SER A 6 -10.54 4.71 -10.65
N ARG A 7 -11.22 5.70 -10.07
CA ARG A 7 -10.62 6.66 -9.15
C ARG A 7 -10.21 5.99 -7.84
N GLN A 8 -11.02 5.08 -7.31
CA GLN A 8 -10.68 4.30 -6.11
C GLN A 8 -9.41 3.47 -6.34
N ILE A 9 -9.33 2.75 -7.47
CA ILE A 9 -8.14 1.98 -7.85
C ILE A 9 -6.92 2.90 -8.00
N ALA A 10 -7.07 4.07 -8.61
CA ALA A 10 -5.98 5.04 -8.75
C ALA A 10 -5.45 5.53 -7.39
N ILE A 11 -6.34 5.78 -6.41
CA ILE A 11 -5.95 6.15 -5.05
C ILE A 11 -5.16 5.03 -4.36
N ALA A 12 -5.64 3.79 -4.45
CA ALA A 12 -4.92 2.64 -3.91
C ALA A 12 -3.56 2.43 -4.61
N LYS A 13 -3.53 2.58 -5.93
CA LYS A 13 -2.30 2.47 -6.72
C LYS A 13 -1.28 3.55 -6.35
N ALA A 14 -1.70 4.79 -6.11
CA ALA A 14 -0.81 5.87 -5.67
C ALA A 14 -0.11 5.52 -4.34
N TYR A 15 -0.82 4.88 -3.40
CA TYR A 15 -0.20 4.36 -2.18
C TYR A 15 0.85 3.29 -2.48
N VAL A 16 0.55 2.32 -3.36
CA VAL A 16 1.49 1.25 -3.73
C VAL A 16 2.71 1.80 -4.46
N ASP A 17 2.53 2.77 -5.34
CA ASP A 17 3.64 3.44 -6.04
C ASP A 17 4.54 4.19 -5.04
N ALA A 18 3.95 4.81 -4.00
CA ALA A 18 4.67 5.47 -2.92
C ALA A 18 5.53 4.50 -2.07
N LEU A 19 5.20 3.20 -2.02
CA LEU A 19 6.05 2.19 -1.37
C LEU A 19 7.41 2.08 -2.08
N VAL A 20 7.43 2.25 -3.40
CA VAL A 20 8.62 2.14 -4.25
C VAL A 20 9.33 3.49 -4.39
N SER A 21 8.60 4.57 -4.63
CA SER A 21 9.19 5.91 -4.80
C SER A 21 9.68 6.51 -3.47
N HIS A 22 9.13 6.01 -2.35
CA HIS A 22 9.27 6.63 -1.03
C HIS A 22 8.80 8.09 -1.01
N ASP A 23 7.87 8.46 -1.88
CA ASP A 23 7.26 9.78 -1.93
C ASP A 23 5.75 9.69 -1.67
N PRO A 24 5.25 10.19 -0.52
CA PRO A 24 3.83 10.18 -0.20
C PRO A 24 3.05 11.36 -0.79
N SER A 25 3.66 12.25 -1.58
CA SER A 25 3.05 13.49 -2.10
C SER A 25 1.71 13.27 -2.81
N GLU A 26 1.60 12.19 -3.59
CA GLU A 26 0.40 11.83 -4.35
C GLU A 26 -0.60 10.97 -3.55
N VAL A 27 -0.28 10.63 -2.30
CA VAL A 27 -1.11 9.73 -1.48
C VAL A 27 -2.16 10.52 -0.71
N SER A 28 -3.42 10.35 -1.10
CA SER A 28 -4.56 10.94 -0.42
C SER A 28 -4.90 10.21 0.88
N LEU A 29 -4.21 10.57 1.98
CA LEU A 29 -4.46 10.01 3.32
C LEU A 29 -5.43 10.89 4.11
N HIS A 30 -6.43 10.27 4.74
CA HIS A 30 -7.24 10.96 5.74
C HIS A 30 -6.38 11.34 6.96
N PRO A 31 -6.62 12.48 7.63
CA PRO A 31 -5.88 12.86 8.85
C PRO A 31 -5.88 11.75 9.90
N ASP A 32 -7.02 11.08 10.11
CA ASP A 32 -7.17 9.96 11.04
C ASP A 32 -6.87 8.58 10.42
N CYS A 33 -6.15 8.53 9.29
CA CYS A 33 -5.88 7.27 8.61
C CYS A 33 -5.15 6.28 9.52
N THR A 34 -5.61 5.04 9.54
CA THR A 34 -5.02 3.97 10.34
C THR A 34 -4.42 2.88 9.46
N ARG A 35 -3.35 2.23 9.94
CA ARG A 35 -2.77 1.07 9.28
C ARG A 35 -2.66 -0.10 10.24
N LEU A 36 -3.13 -1.25 9.81
CA LEU A 36 -3.05 -2.52 10.51
C LEU A 36 -2.18 -3.49 9.71
N GLU A 37 -1.16 -4.04 10.34
CA GLU A 37 -0.27 -5.06 9.77
C GLU A 37 -0.31 -6.29 10.68
N PHE A 38 -0.71 -7.45 10.16
CA PHE A 38 -0.89 -8.68 10.96
C PHE A 38 -1.76 -8.50 12.22
N GLY A 39 -2.78 -7.63 12.15
CA GLY A 39 -3.66 -7.33 13.29
C GLY A 39 -3.08 -6.34 14.31
N VAL A 40 -1.84 -5.86 14.10
CA VAL A 40 -1.22 -4.83 14.94
C VAL A 40 -1.35 -3.48 14.26
N ARG A 41 -1.81 -2.46 15.00
CA ARG A 41 -1.91 -1.10 14.50
C ARG A 41 -0.52 -0.46 14.41
N THR A 42 0.03 -0.39 13.20
CA THR A 42 1.33 0.21 12.89
C THR A 42 1.20 1.68 12.47
N GLY A 43 0.07 2.06 11.88
CA GLY A 43 -0.26 3.44 11.49
C GLY A 43 -1.33 4.03 12.41
N ARG A 44 -1.04 5.21 12.97
CA ARG A 44 -1.92 5.88 13.96
C ARG A 44 -2.73 7.01 13.35
N ASN A 45 -2.17 7.73 12.38
CA ASN A 45 -2.78 8.85 11.66
C ASN A 45 -2.11 8.99 10.27
N GLY A 46 -2.70 9.79 9.37
CA GLY A 46 -2.23 9.98 8.00
C GLY A 46 -0.81 10.56 7.93
N ALA A 47 -0.48 11.55 8.75
CA ALA A 47 0.86 12.13 8.78
C ALA A 47 1.94 11.13 9.22
N HIS A 48 1.61 10.22 10.14
CA HIS A 48 2.50 9.13 10.57
C HIS A 48 2.71 8.12 9.44
N ILE A 49 1.65 7.77 8.71
CA ILE A 49 1.75 6.86 7.56
C ILE A 49 2.58 7.49 6.44
N ALA A 50 2.33 8.75 6.07
CA ALA A 50 3.11 9.49 5.06
C ALA A 50 4.60 9.55 5.42
N ARG A 51 4.92 9.89 6.69
CA ARG A 51 6.32 9.88 7.17
C ARG A 51 6.95 8.49 7.10
N SER A 52 6.15 7.46 7.39
CA SER A 52 6.61 6.08 7.31
C SER A 52 6.91 5.71 5.86
N LEU A 53 6.04 6.02 4.90
CA LEU A 53 6.31 5.82 3.47
C LEU A 53 7.62 6.50 3.03
N ALA A 54 7.85 7.73 3.47
CA ALA A 54 9.03 8.50 3.08
C ALA A 54 10.34 8.05 3.74
N ARG A 55 10.30 7.59 4.98
CA ARG A 55 11.51 7.41 5.81
C ARG A 55 11.62 6.06 6.51
N GLY A 56 10.59 5.23 6.43
CA GLY A 56 10.48 3.96 7.14
C GLY A 56 11.52 2.96 6.63
N PRO A 57 12.31 2.34 7.54
CA PRO A 57 13.37 1.41 7.13
C PRO A 57 12.84 0.20 6.37
N GLN A 58 11.64 -0.26 6.72
CA GLN A 58 10.96 -1.36 6.02
C GLN A 58 10.61 -1.03 4.57
N PHE A 59 10.29 0.22 4.24
CA PHE A 59 9.92 0.60 2.88
C PHE A 59 11.16 0.82 2.02
N ARG A 60 12.26 1.32 2.60
CA ARG A 60 13.53 1.53 1.87
C ARG A 60 14.14 0.27 1.25
N THR A 61 13.76 -0.91 1.75
CA THR A 61 14.20 -2.16 1.14
C THR A 61 13.42 -2.48 -0.13
N ILE A 62 12.23 -1.92 -0.31
CA ILE A 62 11.36 -2.13 -1.46
C ILE A 62 11.92 -1.33 -2.63
N HIS A 63 12.18 -2.00 -3.76
CA HIS A 63 12.72 -1.33 -4.95
C HIS A 63 11.87 -1.53 -6.21
N ALA A 64 10.85 -2.37 -6.16
CA ALA A 64 9.90 -2.58 -7.24
C ALA A 64 8.63 -3.26 -6.73
N VAL A 65 7.52 -3.03 -7.44
CA VAL A 65 6.27 -3.77 -7.31
C VAL A 65 5.91 -4.36 -8.67
N SER A 66 5.34 -5.57 -8.67
CA SER A 66 4.85 -6.23 -9.90
C SER A 66 3.54 -6.97 -9.66
N GLY A 67 2.80 -7.25 -10.73
CA GLY A 67 1.58 -8.06 -10.67
C GLY A 67 0.47 -7.38 -9.85
N PHE A 68 0.32 -6.06 -10.01
CA PHE A 68 -0.73 -5.30 -9.33
C PHE A 68 -2.10 -5.68 -9.89
N GLU A 69 -2.93 -6.23 -9.01
CA GLU A 69 -4.32 -6.55 -9.24
C GLU A 69 -5.15 -5.80 -8.20
N ALA A 70 -6.30 -5.26 -8.60
CA ALA A 70 -7.21 -4.56 -7.71
C ALA A 70 -8.65 -4.97 -7.98
N THR A 71 -9.42 -5.14 -6.91
CA THR A 71 -10.87 -5.32 -6.93
C THR A 71 -11.52 -4.28 -6.05
N VAL A 72 -12.65 -3.75 -6.49
CA VAL A 72 -13.41 -2.74 -5.75
C VAL A 72 -14.68 -3.38 -5.21
N ASP A 73 -14.95 -3.14 -3.93
CA ASP A 73 -16.19 -3.47 -3.26
C ASP A 73 -16.68 -2.24 -2.49
N HIS A 74 -17.66 -1.54 -3.06
CA HIS A 74 -18.20 -0.28 -2.56
C HIS A 74 -17.14 0.81 -2.34
N HIS A 75 -16.63 0.92 -1.12
CA HIS A 75 -15.62 1.89 -0.67
C HIS A 75 -14.28 1.23 -0.34
N THR A 76 -14.18 -0.09 -0.54
CA THR A 76 -12.99 -0.86 -0.22
C THR A 76 -12.32 -1.33 -1.49
N VAL A 77 -11.06 -0.94 -1.68
CA VAL A 77 -10.20 -1.48 -2.73
C VAL A 77 -9.33 -2.57 -2.13
N THR A 78 -9.47 -3.80 -2.60
CA THR A 78 -8.55 -4.88 -2.24
C THR A 78 -7.54 -5.05 -3.36
N THR A 79 -6.27 -5.01 -2.99
CA THR A 79 -5.14 -5.13 -3.91
C THR A 79 -4.33 -6.37 -3.60
N ARG A 80 -3.73 -6.92 -4.64
CA ARG A 80 -2.75 -8.01 -4.57
C ARG A 80 -1.57 -7.65 -5.45
N TYR A 81 -0.37 -7.77 -4.92
CA TYR A 81 0.86 -7.48 -5.67
C TYR A 81 2.07 -8.16 -5.04
N LEU A 82 3.18 -8.22 -5.79
CA LEU A 82 4.48 -8.67 -5.31
C LEU A 82 5.37 -7.46 -5.02
N VAL A 83 5.95 -7.43 -3.83
CA VAL A 83 6.99 -6.47 -3.42
C VAL A 83 8.35 -7.12 -3.57
N HIS A 84 9.22 -6.49 -4.37
CA HIS A 84 10.61 -6.91 -4.53
C HIS A 84 11.50 -6.14 -3.56
N VAL A 85 12.24 -6.88 -2.75
CA VAL A 85 13.07 -6.32 -1.68
C VAL A 85 14.56 -6.49 -1.96
N GLN A 86 15.33 -5.56 -1.44
CA GLN A 86 16.79 -5.59 -1.49
C GLN A 86 17.37 -6.76 -0.67
N PRO A 87 18.57 -7.23 -1.03
CA PRO A 87 19.35 -6.83 -2.20
C PRO A 87 18.86 -7.49 -3.50
N ARG A 88 18.84 -6.71 -4.60
CA ARG A 88 18.27 -7.08 -5.92
C ARG A 88 18.76 -8.43 -6.46
N PHE A 89 20.02 -8.78 -6.22
CA PHE A 89 20.63 -10.02 -6.72
C PHE A 89 20.04 -11.30 -6.11
N LEU A 90 19.32 -11.21 -4.98
CA LEU A 90 18.67 -12.37 -4.37
C LEU A 90 17.29 -12.68 -4.96
N GLY A 91 16.71 -11.77 -5.76
CA GLY A 91 15.39 -11.97 -6.39
C GLY A 91 14.28 -12.27 -5.38
N LEU A 92 14.30 -11.61 -4.22
CA LEU A 92 13.31 -11.84 -3.16
C LEU A 92 12.04 -11.05 -3.45
N ALA A 93 10.91 -11.76 -3.50
CA ALA A 93 9.59 -11.16 -3.60
C ALA A 93 8.68 -11.66 -2.47
N ALA A 94 7.86 -10.75 -1.93
CA ALA A 94 6.80 -11.08 -0.99
C ALA A 94 5.45 -10.72 -1.59
N GLU A 95 4.49 -11.63 -1.53
CA GLU A 95 3.10 -11.30 -1.86
C GLU A 95 2.50 -10.42 -0.76
N VAL A 96 1.87 -9.33 -1.17
CA VAL A 96 1.16 -8.40 -0.29
C VAL A 96 -0.29 -8.36 -0.72
N ARG A 97 -1.17 -8.45 0.26
CA ARG A 97 -2.60 -8.16 0.10
C ARG A 97 -2.95 -6.99 0.99
N GLU A 98 -3.44 -5.93 0.39
CA GLU A 98 -3.81 -4.70 1.09
C GLU A 98 -5.22 -4.29 0.74
N SER A 99 -6.01 -3.97 1.77
CA SER A 99 -7.34 -3.39 1.62
C SER A 99 -7.34 -1.94 2.06
N PHE A 100 -7.90 -1.06 1.22
CA PHE A 100 -7.99 0.38 1.42
C PHE A 100 -9.45 0.78 1.54
N LEU A 101 -9.85 1.31 2.69
CA LEU A 101 -11.15 1.96 2.85
C LEU A 101 -10.99 3.43 2.42
N ILE A 102 -11.73 3.83 1.38
CA ILE A 102 -11.70 5.17 0.79
C ILE A 102 -13.01 5.88 1.09
N ASP A 103 -12.95 7.08 1.64
CA ASP A 103 -14.14 7.91 1.88
C ASP A 103 -14.62 8.65 0.63
N GLU A 104 -15.76 9.32 0.74
CA GLU A 104 -16.41 10.02 -0.36
C GLU A 104 -15.57 11.16 -0.96
N ASP A 105 -14.61 11.70 -0.19
CA ASP A 105 -13.67 12.74 -0.62
C ASP A 105 -12.44 12.17 -1.34
N GLY A 106 -12.34 10.84 -1.47
CA GLY A 106 -11.20 10.17 -2.09
C GLY A 106 -9.98 10.09 -1.18
N ARG A 107 -10.19 9.98 0.14
CA ARG A 107 -9.11 9.83 1.12
C ARG A 107 -9.13 8.44 1.73
N ILE A 108 -7.95 7.86 1.90
CA ILE A 108 -7.76 6.57 2.55
C ILE A 108 -7.94 6.74 4.05
N ARG A 109 -8.93 6.06 4.64
CA ARG A 109 -9.20 6.03 6.08
C ARG A 109 -8.57 4.86 6.80
N THR A 110 -8.55 3.70 6.16
CA THR A 110 -8.03 2.48 6.77
C THR A 110 -7.24 1.69 5.76
N ILE A 111 -6.07 1.21 6.18
CA ILE A 111 -5.20 0.34 5.43
C ILE A 111 -5.04 -0.94 6.24
N VAL A 112 -5.39 -2.07 5.65
CA VAL A 112 -5.18 -3.39 6.27
C VAL A 112 -4.25 -4.18 5.37
N ALA A 113 -3.02 -4.41 5.85
CA ALA A 113 -1.99 -5.12 5.13
C ALA A 113 -1.76 -6.53 5.69
N LYS A 114 -1.66 -7.48 4.78
CA LYS A 114 -1.29 -8.87 5.05
C LYS A 114 -0.11 -9.22 4.16
N PHE A 115 0.99 -9.63 4.78
CA PHE A 115 2.20 -10.01 4.06
C PHE A 115 2.35 -11.54 4.04
N GLY A 116 2.65 -12.09 2.86
CA GLY A 116 3.17 -13.44 2.72
C GLY A 116 4.63 -13.52 3.17
N ARG A 117 5.13 -14.74 3.38
CA ARG A 117 6.57 -14.94 3.60
C ARG A 117 7.34 -14.61 2.30
N PRO A 118 8.44 -13.85 2.36
CA PRO A 118 9.31 -13.65 1.21
C PRO A 118 9.78 -14.99 0.66
N ARG A 119 9.71 -15.16 -0.67
CA ARG A 119 10.21 -16.33 -1.39
C ARG A 119 11.07 -15.86 -2.54
N LYS A 120 11.99 -16.72 -3.00
CA LYS A 120 12.66 -16.46 -4.29
C LYS A 120 11.59 -16.38 -5.36
N ALA A 121 11.52 -15.26 -6.08
CA ALA A 121 10.72 -15.18 -7.28
C ALA A 121 11.28 -16.21 -8.27
N SER A 122 10.51 -17.26 -8.58
CA SER A 122 10.87 -18.18 -9.65
C SER A 122 10.94 -17.37 -10.95
N ARG A 123 12.10 -17.44 -11.59
CA ARG A 123 12.45 -16.69 -12.79
C ARG A 123 11.53 -17.02 -13.96
#